data_AF-A0A8H7RJE3-F1
#
_entry.id   AF-A0A8H7RJE3-F1
#
_cell.length_a   1.000
_cell.length_b   1.000
_cell.length_c   1.000
_cell.angle_alpha   90.00
_cell.angle_beta   90.00
_cell.angle_gamma   90.00
#
_symmetry.space_group_name_H-M   'P 1'
#
loop_
_entity.id
_entity.type
_entity.pdbx_description
1 polymer ?
#
loop_
_entity_poly.entity_id
_entity_poly.type
_entity_poly.pdbx_seq_one_letter_code
_entity_poly.pdbx_strand_id
1 'polypeptide(L)'
;MLWSAFWRFPLTHAGRNVWFRVLHYKIPSRLLLNQLIPAYFDSPLYFCLVVEPFSIEAVHIALFHLHFPGVRPDCSIADASVIICSSLLAIWRSHWAYIFDSVLFISSTTIASATRLIQQYLKEALYNQGISPLPLAHLQI
;
A
#
# COMPACT_ATOMS: atom_id res chain seq x y z
N MET A 1 -2.54 -0.65 22.67
CA MET A 1 -1.33 -1.43 22.31
C MET A 1 -1.17 -1.38 20.80
N LEU A 2 0.05 -1.31 20.26
CA LEU A 2 0.29 -1.26 18.80
C LEU A 2 -0.38 -2.42 18.04
N TRP A 3 -0.44 -3.59 18.67
CA TRP A 3 -1.11 -4.76 18.10
C TRP A 3 -2.60 -4.56 17.88
N SER A 4 -3.33 -3.96 18.83
CA SER A 4 -4.76 -3.71 18.65
C SER A 4 -5.02 -2.60 17.61
N ALA A 5 -4.10 -1.65 17.46
CA ALA A 5 -4.19 -0.64 16.39
C ALA A 5 -3.99 -1.25 15.00
N PHE A 6 -3.04 -2.17 14.83
CA PHE A 6 -2.79 -2.87 13.57
C PHE A 6 -4.06 -3.55 13.01
N TRP A 7 -4.82 -4.22 13.86
CA TRP A 7 -6.04 -4.93 13.45
C TRP A 7 -7.20 -4.01 13.05
N ARG A 8 -7.15 -2.72 13.42
CA ARG A 8 -8.18 -1.74 13.04
C ARG A 8 -8.03 -1.24 11.61
N PHE A 9 -6.87 -1.44 10.98
CA PHE A 9 -6.67 -1.02 9.60
C PHE A 9 -7.43 -1.93 8.62
N PRO A 10 -8.04 -1.36 7.56
CA PRO A 10 -8.85 -2.09 6.59
C PRO A 10 -7.97 -2.77 5.53
N LEU A 11 -7.07 -3.62 6.01
CA LEU A 11 -6.07 -4.30 5.19
C LEU A 11 -6.59 -5.64 4.67
N THR A 12 -6.21 -5.99 3.45
CA THR A 12 -6.46 -7.33 2.91
C THR A 12 -5.75 -8.40 3.75
N HIS A 13 -6.30 -9.61 3.83
CA HIS A 13 -5.67 -10.72 4.56
C HIS A 13 -4.23 -11.01 4.07
N ALA A 14 -4.03 -11.00 2.75
CA ALA A 14 -2.70 -11.19 2.16
C ALA A 14 -1.74 -10.08 2.58
N GLY A 15 -2.19 -8.83 2.56
CA GLY A 15 -1.40 -7.68 2.99
C GLY A 15 -1.04 -7.74 4.48
N ARG A 16 -2.00 -8.11 5.35
CA ARG A 16 -1.76 -8.33 6.79
C ARG A 16 -0.69 -9.40 7.03
N ASN A 17 -0.76 -10.51 6.32
CA ASN A 17 0.24 -11.59 6.45
C ASN A 17 1.65 -11.13 6.06
N VAL A 18 1.77 -10.33 4.99
CA VAL A 18 3.07 -9.78 4.58
C VAL A 18 3.57 -8.78 5.63
N TRP A 19 2.73 -7.83 6.07
CA TRP A 19 3.12 -6.86 7.09
C TRP A 19 3.49 -7.53 8.41
N PHE A 20 2.74 -8.53 8.84
CA PHE A 20 3.09 -9.36 10.00
C PHE A 20 4.48 -10.00 9.84
N ARG A 21 4.80 -10.54 8.67
CA ARG A 21 6.14 -11.06 8.38
C ARG A 21 7.22 -9.96 8.40
N VAL A 22 6.93 -8.73 7.96
CA VAL A 22 7.85 -7.57 8.13
C VAL A 22 8.15 -7.35 9.61
N LEU A 23 7.10 -7.25 10.44
CA LEU A 23 7.21 -6.98 11.88
C LEU A 23 8.02 -8.05 12.61
N HIS A 24 7.90 -9.30 12.16
CA HIS A 24 8.63 -10.44 12.70
C HIS A 24 9.98 -10.71 12.03
N TYR A 25 10.47 -9.79 11.18
CA TYR A 25 11.77 -9.93 10.49
C TYR A 25 11.88 -11.20 9.62
N LYS A 26 10.74 -11.74 9.15
CA LYS A 26 10.66 -12.97 8.34
C LYS A 26 10.60 -12.70 6.83
N ILE A 27 11.15 -11.57 6.38
CA ILE A 27 11.23 -11.23 4.95
C ILE A 27 12.64 -11.54 4.42
N PRO A 28 12.77 -12.32 3.33
CA PRO A 28 14.07 -12.77 2.85
C PRO A 28 15.04 -11.66 2.42
N SER A 29 14.55 -10.49 1.98
CA SER A 29 15.43 -9.39 1.55
C SER A 29 14.96 -8.01 2.01
N ARG A 30 15.49 -7.55 3.16
CA ARG A 30 15.27 -6.16 3.65
C ARG A 30 15.86 -5.09 2.72
N LEU A 31 16.97 -5.41 2.04
CA LEU A 31 17.66 -4.49 1.12
C LEU A 31 16.78 -4.12 -0.08
N LEU A 32 16.15 -5.12 -0.71
CA LEU A 32 15.27 -4.91 -1.87
C LEU A 32 14.04 -4.07 -1.48
N LEU A 33 13.47 -4.33 -0.31
CA LEU A 33 12.34 -3.56 0.19
C LEU A 33 12.69 -2.08 0.39
N ASN A 34 13.83 -1.79 1.01
CA ASN A 34 14.31 -0.42 1.23
C ASN A 34 14.65 0.32 -0.07
N GLN A 35 15.05 -0.39 -1.13
CA GLN A 35 15.31 0.22 -2.44
C GLN A 35 14.03 0.54 -3.22
N LEU A 36 13.00 -0.30 -3.08
CA LEU A 36 11.78 -0.20 -3.87
C LEU A 36 10.71 0.70 -3.25
N ILE A 37 10.65 0.74 -1.92
CA ILE A 37 9.76 1.64 -1.19
C ILE A 37 9.90 3.08 -1.70
N PRO A 38 11.10 3.70 -1.74
CA PRO A 38 11.28 5.06 -2.29
C PRO A 38 10.70 5.24 -3.69
N ALA A 39 11.05 4.36 -4.64
CA ALA A 39 10.59 4.44 -6.02
C ALA A 39 9.07 4.20 -6.19
N TYR A 40 8.44 3.48 -5.26
CA TYR A 40 6.99 3.24 -5.27
C TYR A 40 6.21 4.48 -4.79
N PHE A 41 6.75 5.17 -3.80
CA PHE A 41 6.14 6.38 -3.24
C PHE A 41 6.41 7.63 -4.08
N ASP A 42 7.21 7.54 -5.14
CA ASP A 42 7.23 8.56 -6.21
C ASP A 42 5.98 8.49 -7.14
N SER A 43 5.02 7.60 -6.86
CA SER A 43 3.75 7.51 -7.59
C SER A 43 2.90 8.79 -7.40
N PRO A 44 2.22 9.29 -8.44
CA PRO A 44 1.30 10.45 -8.34
C PRO A 44 0.24 10.31 -7.25
N LEU A 45 -0.15 9.07 -6.92
CA LEU A 45 -1.09 8.79 -5.84
C LEU A 45 -0.50 9.15 -4.47
N TYR A 46 0.77 8.84 -4.20
CA TYR A 46 1.42 9.19 -2.94
C TYR A 46 1.67 10.69 -2.80
N PHE A 47 2.09 11.35 -3.88
CA PHE A 47 2.24 12.82 -3.91
C PHE A 47 0.93 13.56 -3.61
N CYS A 48 -0.22 12.95 -3.93
CA CYS A 48 -1.54 13.48 -3.61
C CYS A 48 -1.93 13.22 -2.14
N LEU A 49 -1.38 12.17 -1.52
CA LEU A 49 -1.80 11.63 -0.23
C LEU A 49 -0.94 12.06 0.96
N VAL A 50 0.26 12.64 0.78
CA VAL A 50 1.19 12.91 1.90
C VAL A 50 1.77 14.32 1.83
N VAL A 51 1.77 15.03 2.97
CA VAL A 51 2.30 16.41 3.11
C VAL A 51 3.82 16.43 3.32
N GLU A 52 4.40 15.35 3.84
CA GLU A 52 5.81 15.26 4.27
C GLU A 52 6.72 14.56 3.24
N PRO A 53 8.01 14.94 3.16
CA PRO A 53 8.97 14.29 2.27
C PRO A 53 9.19 12.82 2.65
N PHE A 54 9.27 11.99 1.63
CA PHE A 54 9.55 10.56 1.79
C PHE A 54 10.95 10.33 2.39
N SER A 55 11.04 9.57 3.50
CA SER A 55 12.31 9.18 4.11
C SER A 55 12.27 7.74 4.65
N ILE A 56 13.44 7.11 4.74
CA ILE A 56 13.59 5.76 5.34
C ILE A 56 13.05 5.75 6.78
N GLU A 57 13.27 6.83 7.53
CA GLU A 57 12.77 6.98 8.89
C GLU A 57 11.23 7.04 8.93
N ALA A 58 10.62 7.81 8.02
CA ALA A 58 9.16 7.87 7.91
C ALA A 58 8.55 6.49 7.60
N VAL A 59 9.21 5.70 6.74
CA VAL A 59 8.80 4.32 6.43
C VAL A 59 8.96 3.42 7.64
N HIS A 60 10.05 3.55 8.38
CA HIS A 60 10.29 2.79 9.60
C HIS A 60 9.21 3.09 10.66
N ILE A 61 8.94 4.37 10.91
CA ILE A 61 7.89 4.84 11.81
C ILE A 61 6.51 4.32 11.37
N ALA A 62 6.19 4.40 10.08
CA ALA A 62 4.91 3.90 9.56
C ALA A 62 4.77 2.37 9.70
N LEU A 63 5.82 1.61 9.42
CA LEU A 63 5.78 0.15 9.45
C LEU A 63 5.78 -0.43 10.86
N PHE A 64 6.60 0.11 11.76
CA PHE A 64 6.87 -0.48 13.07
C PHE A 64 6.13 0.24 14.21
N HIS A 65 5.86 1.54 14.05
CA HIS A 65 5.15 2.34 15.04
C HIS A 65 3.70 2.66 14.62
N LEU A 66 3.27 2.26 13.41
CA LEU A 66 1.93 2.48 12.87
C LEU A 66 1.52 3.96 12.89
N HIS A 67 2.52 4.83 12.80
CA HIS A 67 2.35 6.27 12.78
C HIS A 67 2.56 6.74 11.34
N PHE A 68 1.46 7.07 10.68
CA PHE A 68 1.45 7.47 9.28
C PHE A 68 1.48 8.99 9.16
N PRO A 69 2.16 9.56 8.15
CA PRO A 69 2.13 10.99 7.94
C PRO A 69 0.70 11.44 7.63
N GLY A 70 0.40 12.70 7.98
CA GLY A 70 -0.92 13.29 7.76
C GLY A 70 -1.30 13.27 6.28
N VAL A 71 -2.49 12.75 5.99
CA VAL A 71 -3.06 12.78 4.65
C VAL A 71 -3.73 14.13 4.43
N ARG A 72 -3.56 14.69 3.23
CA ARG A 72 -4.27 15.91 2.84
C ARG A 72 -5.79 15.68 3.01
N PRO A 73 -6.53 16.56 3.71
CA PRO A 73 -7.95 16.35 3.99
C PRO A 73 -8.83 16.26 2.73
N ASP A 74 -8.36 16.84 1.62
CA ASP A 74 -8.91 16.74 0.27
C ASP A 74 -8.72 15.35 -0.40
N CYS A 75 -7.86 14.49 0.15
CA CYS A 75 -7.54 13.15 -0.36
C CYS A 75 -7.97 12.04 0.64
N SER A 76 -9.22 12.10 1.10
CA SER A 76 -9.79 11.22 2.15
C SER A 76 -10.03 9.75 1.75
N ILE A 77 -9.74 9.35 0.51
CA ILE A 77 -10.30 8.09 -0.01
C ILE A 77 -9.43 6.87 0.34
N ALA A 78 -8.10 7.02 0.44
CA ALA A 78 -7.19 5.90 0.74
C ALA A 78 -6.50 6.07 2.10
N ASP A 79 -6.69 5.11 3.00
CA ASP A 79 -5.90 5.04 4.23
C ASP A 79 -4.42 4.82 3.92
N ALA A 80 -3.52 5.62 4.50
CA ALA A 80 -2.07 5.48 4.32
C ALA A 80 -1.56 4.06 4.64
N SER A 81 -2.21 3.40 5.60
CA SER A 81 -1.95 2.00 5.93
C SER A 81 -2.22 1.05 4.75
N VAL A 82 -3.26 1.30 3.94
CA VAL A 82 -3.58 0.50 2.76
C VAL A 82 -2.55 0.70 1.66
N ILE A 83 -2.07 1.93 1.47
CA ILE A 83 -1.03 2.23 0.48
C ILE A 83 0.21 1.40 0.80
N ILE A 84 0.75 1.55 2.02
CA ILE A 84 1.95 0.85 2.47
C ILE A 84 1.77 -0.67 2.40
N CYS A 85 0.63 -1.18 2.87
CA CYS A 85 0.32 -2.60 2.84
C CYS A 85 0.25 -3.16 1.42
N SER A 86 -0.35 -2.40 0.49
CA SER A 86 -0.45 -2.78 -0.91
C SER A 86 0.94 -2.82 -1.55
N SER A 87 1.77 -1.79 -1.32
CA SER A 87 3.17 -1.74 -1.77
C SER A 87 3.95 -2.95 -1.29
N LEU A 88 3.90 -3.24 0.02
CA LEU A 88 4.55 -4.42 0.60
C LEU A 88 4.10 -5.72 -0.08
N LEU A 89 2.79 -5.88 -0.30
CA LEU A 89 2.23 -7.06 -0.92
C LEU A 89 2.68 -7.21 -2.38
N ALA A 90 2.73 -6.14 -3.16
CA ALA A 90 3.22 -6.21 -4.53
C ALA A 90 4.71 -6.52 -4.59
N ILE A 91 5.54 -5.87 -3.78
CA ILE A 91 6.98 -6.17 -3.69
C ILE A 91 7.19 -7.63 -3.30
N TRP A 92 6.45 -8.11 -2.30
CA TRP A 92 6.49 -9.50 -1.87
C TRP A 92 6.14 -10.47 -3.00
N ARG A 93 5.04 -10.23 -3.73
CA ARG A 93 4.63 -11.06 -4.87
C ARG A 93 5.69 -11.08 -5.97
N SER A 94 6.21 -9.93 -6.36
CA SER A 94 7.26 -9.82 -7.37
C SER A 94 8.56 -10.53 -6.93
N HIS A 95 8.93 -10.42 -5.65
CA HIS A 95 10.09 -11.12 -5.10
C HIS A 95 9.95 -12.64 -5.18
N TRP A 96 8.80 -13.19 -4.78
CA TRP A 96 8.61 -14.65 -4.83
C TRP A 96 8.43 -15.19 -6.25
N ALA A 97 7.86 -14.40 -7.17
CA ALA A 97 7.85 -14.73 -8.59
C ALA A 97 9.26 -14.80 -9.17
N TYR A 98 10.18 -13.93 -8.72
CA TYR A 98 11.59 -14.05 -9.08
C TYR A 98 12.24 -15.32 -8.53
N ILE A 99 12.02 -15.65 -7.25
CA ILE A 99 12.65 -16.81 -6.60
C ILE A 99 12.13 -18.14 -7.17
N PHE A 100 10.81 -18.28 -7.36
CA PHE A 100 10.21 -19.55 -7.75
C PHE A 100 9.95 -19.68 -9.24
N ASP A 101 9.61 -18.59 -9.91
CA ASP A 101 9.20 -18.60 -11.32
C ASP A 101 10.25 -17.98 -12.26
N SER A 102 11.41 -17.55 -11.73
CA SER A 102 12.48 -16.85 -12.47
C SER A 102 12.00 -15.58 -13.19
N VAL A 103 10.88 -14.99 -12.74
CA VAL A 103 10.33 -13.76 -13.32
C VAL A 103 11.17 -12.58 -12.84
N LEU A 104 11.73 -11.81 -13.78
CA LEU A 104 12.54 -10.64 -13.42
C LEU A 104 11.75 -9.64 -12.57
N PHE A 105 12.40 -9.12 -11.54
CA PHE A 105 11.84 -8.03 -10.77
C PHE A 105 11.84 -6.76 -11.62
N ILE A 106 10.65 -6.23 -11.92
CA ILE A 106 10.49 -4.98 -12.66
C ILE A 106 9.70 -4.00 -11.79
N SER A 107 10.30 -2.84 -11.50
CA SER A 107 9.70 -1.83 -10.62
C SER A 107 8.38 -1.30 -11.17
N SER A 108 8.28 -1.03 -12.47
CA SER A 108 7.05 -0.50 -13.09
C SER A 108 5.86 -1.46 -12.99
N THR A 109 6.07 -2.76 -13.18
CA THR A 109 5.01 -3.77 -13.05
C THR A 109 4.61 -3.98 -11.59
N THR A 110 5.58 -3.91 -10.68
CA THR A 110 5.32 -3.94 -9.22
C THR A 110 4.52 -2.72 -8.80
N ILE A 111 4.86 -1.54 -9.33
CA ILE A 111 4.13 -0.28 -9.11
C ILE A 111 2.68 -0.43 -9.58
N ALA A 112 2.48 -0.82 -10.83
CA ALA A 112 1.14 -1.04 -11.40
C ALA A 112 0.33 -2.06 -10.59
N SER A 113 0.99 -3.12 -10.09
CA SER A 113 0.35 -4.15 -9.27
C SER A 113 -0.19 -3.60 -7.96
N ALA A 114 0.58 -2.78 -7.23
CA ALA A 114 0.08 -2.19 -5.99
C ALA A 114 -0.85 -1.00 -6.21
N THR A 115 -0.72 -0.23 -7.30
CA THR A 115 -1.76 0.75 -7.70
C THR A 115 -3.10 0.06 -7.89
N ARG A 116 -3.13 -1.10 -8.58
CA ARG A 116 -4.34 -1.89 -8.76
C ARG A 116 -4.93 -2.39 -7.44
N LEU A 117 -4.08 -2.82 -6.49
CA LEU A 117 -4.54 -3.23 -5.15
C LEU A 117 -5.18 -2.06 -4.39
N ILE A 118 -4.58 -0.86 -4.47
CA ILE A 118 -5.15 0.35 -3.86
C ILE A 118 -6.48 0.70 -4.51
N GLN A 119 -6.56 0.73 -5.84
CA GLN A 119 -7.81 1.02 -6.57
C GLN A 119 -8.91 0.01 -6.24
N GLN A 120 -8.57 -1.27 -6.10
CA GLN A 120 -9.53 -2.28 -5.68
C GLN A 120 -10.08 -1.99 -4.28
N TYR A 121 -9.21 -1.66 -3.32
CA TYR A 121 -9.64 -1.26 -1.98
C TYR A 121 -10.57 -0.04 -2.04
N LEU A 122 -10.21 0.99 -2.80
CA LEU A 122 -11.02 2.20 -2.94
C LEU A 122 -12.41 1.88 -3.47
N LYS A 123 -12.49 1.02 -4.49
CA LYS A 123 -13.77 0.57 -5.05
C LYS A 123 -14.60 -0.19 -4.02
N GLU A 124 -14.00 -1.09 -3.26
CA GLU A 124 -14.67 -1.83 -2.19
C GLU A 124 -15.15 -0.90 -1.06
N ALA A 125 -14.34 0.09 -0.68
CA ALA A 125 -14.69 1.09 0.34
C ALA A 125 -15.89 1.95 -0.08
N LEU A 126 -15.92 2.42 -1.33
CA LEU A 126 -17.07 3.15 -1.88
C LEU A 126 -18.33 2.29 -1.88
N TYR A 127 -18.21 1.01 -2.25
CA TYR A 127 -19.33 0.06 -2.23
C TYR A 127 -19.90 -0.12 -0.81
N ASN A 128 -19.02 -0.28 0.19
CA ASN A 128 -19.41 -0.42 1.59
C ASN A 128 -20.04 0.86 2.17
N GLN A 129 -19.73 2.03 1.59
CA GLN A 129 -20.37 3.31 1.93
C GLN A 129 -21.69 3.54 1.19
N GLY A 130 -22.14 2.59 0.35
CA GLY A 130 -23.34 2.73 -0.47
C GLY A 130 -23.19 3.70 -1.64
N ILE A 131 -21.97 4.12 -1.96
CA ILE A 131 -21.67 5.01 -3.08
C ILE A 131 -21.53 4.16 -4.34
N SER A 132 -22.34 4.46 -5.36
CA SER A 132 -22.25 3.78 -6.66
C SER A 132 -20.88 4.03 -7.30
N PRO A 133 -20.13 2.98 -7.70
CA PRO A 133 -18.87 3.13 -8.42
C PRO A 133 -19.08 3.51 -9.89
N LEU A 134 -20.32 3.49 -10.38
CA LEU A 134 -20.72 3.96 -11.70
C LEU A 134 -21.19 5.42 -11.59
N PRO A 135 -20.82 6.29 -12.56
CA PRO A 135 -21.47 7.59 -12.66
C PRO A 135 -22.97 7.38 -12.76
N LEU A 136 -23.75 8.24 -12.09
CA LEU A 136 -25.20 8.18 -12.14
C LEU A 136 -25.63 8.15 -13.61
N ALA A 137 -26.53 7.24 -13.98
CA ALA A 137 -26.87 6.96 -15.38
C ALA A 137 -27.32 8.21 -16.17
N HIS A 138 -27.73 9.29 -15.49
CA HIS A 138 -28.12 10.56 -16.09
C HIS A 138 -26.98 11.59 -16.28
N LEU A 139 -25.76 11.28 -15.86
CA LEU A 139 -24.56 12.11 -16.04
C LEU A 139 -23.64 11.60 -17.16
N GLN A 140 -24.09 10.63 -17.95
CA GLN A 140 -23.44 10.25 -19.20
C GLN A 140 -23.81 11.28 -20.28
N ILE A 141 -23.13 12.43 -20.28
CA ILE A 141 -23.13 13.41 -21.38
C ILE A 141 -21.78 13.31 -22.09
#